data_AF-A0A849Q426-F1
#
_entry.id   AF-A0A849Q426-F1
#
_cell.length_a   1.000
_cell.length_b   1.000
_cell.length_c   1.000
_cell.angle_alpha   90.00
_cell.angle_beta   90.00
_cell.angle_gamma   90.00
#
_symmetry.space_group_name_H-M   'P 1'
#
loop_
_entity.id
_entity.type
_entity.pdbx_description
1 polymer ?
#
loop_
_entity_poly.entity_id
_entity_poly.type
_entity_poly.pdbx_seq_one_letter_code
_entity_poly.pdbx_strand_id
1 'polypeptide(L)'
;MIWIIGFIWGSIVFSTPALSAIPSIEYISKMPAITLLLFVVLPILAIYFTKAYLKDTKDKAEEAKLLGITFLMTNLALDLAMYLTIYDKDYYSYLSVWIYYALLLGIPYYIGKRIQASEVA
;
A
#
# COMPACT_ATOMS: atom_id res chain seq x y z
N MET A 1 4.62 -8.18 7.58
CA MET A 1 3.35 -8.89 7.34
C MET A 1 2.59 -8.36 6.13
N ILE A 2 2.26 -7.07 6.04
CA ILE A 2 1.60 -6.44 4.88
C ILE A 2 2.27 -6.82 3.55
N TRP A 3 3.61 -6.77 3.51
CA TRP A 3 4.44 -7.12 2.35
C TRP A 3 4.32 -8.57 1.90
N ILE A 4 4.22 -9.49 2.86
CA ILE A 4 4.09 -10.93 2.59
C ILE A 4 2.73 -11.20 1.93
N ILE A 5 1.67 -10.54 2.39
CA ILE A 5 0.33 -10.65 1.81
C ILE A 5 0.32 -10.10 0.39
N GLY A 6 0.95 -8.94 0.16
CA GLY A 6 1.17 -8.37 -1.17
C GLY A 6 1.89 -9.34 -2.11
N PHE A 7 3.00 -9.92 -1.65
CA PHE A 7 3.83 -10.83 -2.43
C PHE A 7 3.12 -12.15 -2.75
N ILE A 8 2.42 -12.75 -1.79
CA ILE A 8 1.63 -13.98 -2.00
C ILE A 8 0.54 -13.74 -3.03
N TRP A 9 -0.22 -12.65 -2.89
CA TRP A 9 -1.27 -12.33 -3.84
C TRP A 9 -0.73 -12.03 -5.24
N GLY A 10 0.35 -11.25 -5.34
CA GLY A 10 1.03 -11.02 -6.61
C GLY A 10 1.42 -12.34 -7.28
N SER A 11 2.02 -13.26 -6.52
CA SER A 11 2.39 -14.59 -7.01
C SER A 11 1.18 -15.39 -7.51
N ILE A 12 0.04 -15.33 -6.82
CA ILE A 12 -1.21 -15.97 -7.25
C ILE A 12 -1.70 -15.37 -8.57
N VAL A 13 -1.74 -14.04 -8.68
CA VAL A 13 -2.21 -13.34 -9.89
C VAL A 13 -1.31 -13.70 -11.09
N PHE A 14 0.01 -13.69 -10.91
CA PHE A 14 0.95 -14.03 -11.98
C PHE A 14 0.95 -15.52 -12.35
N SER A 15 0.67 -16.40 -11.39
CA SER A 15 0.60 -17.85 -11.64
C SER A 15 -0.76 -18.32 -12.17
N THR A 16 -1.76 -17.43 -12.21
CA THR A 16 -3.13 -17.77 -12.63
C THR A 16 -3.46 -17.08 -13.95
N PRO A 17 -3.44 -17.80 -15.09
CA PRO A 17 -3.63 -17.19 -16.42
C PRO A 17 -4.91 -16.37 -16.55
N ALA A 18 -6.00 -16.82 -15.94
CA ALA A 18 -7.29 -16.12 -15.96
C ALA A 18 -7.26 -14.74 -15.27
N LEU A 19 -6.40 -14.55 -14.26
CA LEU A 19 -6.26 -13.28 -13.54
C LEU A 19 -5.24 -12.37 -14.22
N SER A 20 -4.15 -12.92 -14.76
CA SER A 20 -3.13 -12.16 -15.49
C SER A 20 -3.62 -11.70 -16.88
N ALA A 21 -4.60 -12.38 -17.48
CA ALA A 21 -5.13 -12.04 -18.80
C ALA A 21 -6.24 -10.98 -18.76
N ILE A 22 -6.63 -10.49 -17.58
CA ILE A 22 -7.63 -9.43 -17.46
C ILE A 22 -7.07 -8.17 -18.15
N PRO A 23 -7.81 -7.58 -19.10
CA PRO A 23 -7.34 -6.42 -19.84
C PRO A 23 -7.07 -5.25 -18.89
N SER A 24 -5.98 -4.54 -19.15
CA SER A 24 -5.67 -3.31 -18.42
C SER A 24 -6.75 -2.27 -18.64
N ILE A 25 -7.04 -1.49 -17.60
CA ILE A 25 -7.87 -0.30 -17.70
C ILE A 25 -6.94 0.87 -18.04
N GLU A 26 -7.11 1.45 -19.22
CA GLU A 26 -6.25 2.51 -19.74
C GLU A 26 -6.10 3.64 -18.72
N TYR A 27 -4.85 4.07 -18.47
CA TYR A 27 -4.44 5.06 -17.46
C TYR A 27 -4.79 4.75 -15.99
N ILE A 28 -5.67 3.79 -15.71
CA ILE A 28 -6.17 3.50 -14.36
C ILE A 28 -5.40 2.34 -13.73
N SER A 29 -5.37 1.17 -14.38
CA SER A 29 -4.66 -0.02 -13.84
C SER A 29 -4.16 -0.96 -14.93
N LYS A 30 -2.87 -1.33 -14.85
CA LYS A 30 -2.29 -2.38 -15.70
C LYS A 30 -2.83 -3.76 -15.32
N MET A 31 -3.03 -4.00 -14.02
CA MET A 31 -3.38 -5.31 -13.46
C MET A 31 -4.55 -5.16 -12.48
N PRO A 32 -5.80 -5.16 -12.98
CA PRO A 32 -6.98 -4.95 -12.15
C PRO A 32 -7.13 -5.97 -11.01
N ALA A 33 -6.65 -7.20 -11.20
CA ALA A 33 -6.64 -8.24 -10.15
C ALA A 33 -5.75 -7.87 -8.95
N ILE A 34 -4.66 -7.13 -9.17
CA ILE A 34 -3.77 -6.63 -8.10
C ILE A 34 -4.37 -5.39 -7.44
N THR A 35 -5.08 -4.55 -8.22
CA THR A 35 -5.76 -3.33 -7.74
C THR A 35 -6.72 -3.61 -6.60
N LEU A 36 -7.46 -4.72 -6.62
CA LEU A 36 -8.36 -5.08 -5.51
C LEU A 36 -7.62 -5.22 -4.17
N LEU A 37 -6.46 -5.89 -4.16
CA LEU A 37 -5.67 -6.05 -2.94
C LEU A 37 -5.10 -4.70 -2.47
N LEU A 38 -4.58 -3.92 -3.41
CA LEU A 38 -3.98 -2.59 -3.15
C LEU A 38 -4.98 -1.60 -2.55
N PHE A 39 -6.25 -1.64 -2.98
CA PHE A 39 -7.26 -0.66 -2.55
C PHE A 39 -8.23 -1.14 -1.49
N VAL A 40 -8.28 -2.44 -1.20
CA VAL A 40 -9.20 -2.98 -0.18
C VAL A 40 -8.42 -3.59 0.98
N VAL A 41 -7.63 -4.63 0.72
CA VAL A 41 -6.98 -5.41 1.79
C VAL A 41 -5.87 -4.61 2.45
N LEU A 42 -4.99 -4.01 1.65
CA LEU A 42 -3.82 -3.31 2.16
C LEU A 42 -4.15 -2.05 2.97
N PRO A 43 -5.15 -1.22 2.60
CA PRO A 43 -5.61 -0.10 3.42
C PRO A 43 -6.17 -0.55 4.76
N ILE A 44 -6.98 -1.63 4.80
CA ILE A 44 -7.52 -2.18 6.05
C ILE A 44 -6.38 -2.63 6.97
N LEU A 45 -5.39 -3.33 6.42
CA LEU A 45 -4.21 -3.74 7.17
C LEU A 45 -3.37 -2.54 7.63
N ALA A 46 -3.18 -1.53 6.79
CA ALA A 46 -2.46 -0.31 7.15
C ALA A 46 -3.14 0.41 8.33
N ILE A 47 -4.49 0.45 8.36
CA ILE A 47 -5.25 1.00 9.49
C ILE A 47 -4.96 0.19 10.76
N TYR A 48 -5.08 -1.14 10.68
CA TYR A 48 -4.87 -2.03 11.82
C TYR A 48 -3.45 -1.92 12.38
N PHE A 49 -2.43 -2.02 11.53
CA PHE A 49 -1.03 -1.94 11.94
C PHE A 49 -0.66 -0.57 12.48
N THR A 50 -1.18 0.52 11.90
CA THR A 50 -0.97 1.86 12.44
C THR A 50 -1.53 1.97 13.85
N LYS A 51 -2.78 1.56 14.08
CA LYS A 51 -3.38 1.61 15.42
C LYS A 51 -2.61 0.78 16.43
N ALA A 52 -2.17 -0.42 16.03
CA ALA A 52 -1.39 -1.30 16.89
C ALA A 52 -0.02 -0.69 17.23
N TYR A 53 0.68 -0.11 16.25
CA TYR A 53 1.98 0.53 16.43
C TYR A 53 1.91 1.75 17.35
N LEU A 54 0.93 2.62 17.14
CA LEU A 54 0.82 3.89 17.86
C LEU A 54 0.30 3.74 19.29
N LYS A 55 -0.24 2.58 19.67
CA LYS A 55 -0.93 2.37 20.95
C LYS A 55 -0.11 2.83 22.16
N ASP A 56 1.16 2.44 22.20
CA ASP A 56 2.05 2.69 23.35
C ASP A 56 3.01 3.87 23.09
N THR A 57 2.74 4.65 22.06
CA THR A 57 3.61 5.73 21.59
C THR A 57 3.23 7.08 22.20
N LYS A 58 4.23 7.88 22.60
CA LYS A 58 4.03 9.22 23.20
C LYS A 58 3.62 10.26 22.17
N ASP A 59 4.39 10.42 21.09
CA ASP A 59 4.08 11.36 20.01
C ASP A 59 3.50 10.62 18.80
N LYS A 60 2.19 10.39 18.86
CA LYS A 60 1.49 9.56 17.88
C LYS A 60 1.46 10.18 16.48
N ALA A 61 1.48 11.51 16.33
CA ALA A 61 1.45 12.13 14.99
C ALA A 61 2.79 12.00 14.26
N GLU A 62 3.92 12.26 14.93
CA GLU A 62 5.23 12.17 14.27
C GLU A 62 5.59 10.71 13.98
N GLU A 63 5.30 9.80 14.90
CA GLU A 63 5.52 8.36 14.70
C GLU A 63 4.62 7.77 13.62
N ALA A 64 3.39 8.27 13.49
CA ALA A 64 2.51 7.89 12.38
C ALA A 64 3.05 8.35 11.02
N LYS A 65 3.62 9.55 10.96
CA LYS A 65 4.26 10.07 9.74
C LYS A 65 5.47 9.23 9.37
N LEU A 66 6.33 8.88 10.33
CA LEU A 66 7.47 7.99 10.12
C LEU A 66 7.03 6.60 9.65
N LEU A 67 5.95 6.06 10.23
CA LEU A 67 5.37 4.79 9.81
C LEU A 67 4.86 4.87 8.36
N GLY A 68 4.17 5.95 7.99
CA GLY A 68 3.71 6.19 6.61
C GLY A 68 4.86 6.28 5.63
N ILE A 69 5.94 7.00 5.97
CA ILE A 69 7.16 7.05 5.15
C ILE A 69 7.77 5.66 5.01
N THR A 70 7.84 4.90 6.11
CA THR A 70 8.37 3.53 6.10
C THR A 70 7.54 2.61 5.19
N PHE A 71 6.21 2.73 5.24
CA PHE A 71 5.31 2.02 4.34
C PHE A 71 5.56 2.41 2.89
N LEU A 72 5.64 3.70 2.58
CA LEU A 72 5.90 4.18 1.22
C LEU A 72 7.25 3.67 0.70
N MET A 73 8.33 3.87 1.45
CA MET A 73 9.69 3.52 1.01
C MET A 73 9.87 2.02 0.81
N THR A 74 9.28 1.21 1.70
CA THR A 74 9.33 -0.25 1.54
C THR A 74 8.53 -0.70 0.32
N ASN A 75 7.37 -0.07 0.05
CA ASN A 75 6.56 -0.39 -1.14
C ASN A 75 7.32 -0.01 -2.40
N LEU A 76 7.86 1.21 -2.44
CA LEU A 76 8.61 1.72 -3.57
C LEU A 76 9.81 0.82 -3.90
N ALA A 77 10.52 0.33 -2.87
CA ALA A 77 11.64 -0.59 -3.05
C ALA A 77 11.20 -1.95 -3.63
N LEU A 78 10.09 -2.51 -3.14
CA LEU A 78 9.55 -3.77 -3.65
C LEU A 78 8.99 -3.61 -5.07
N ASP A 79 8.25 -2.55 -5.34
CA ASP A 79 7.74 -2.24 -6.68
C ASP A 79 8.88 -1.98 -7.66
N LEU A 80 9.97 -1.33 -7.24
CA LEU A 80 11.16 -1.17 -8.08
C LEU A 80 11.82 -2.52 -8.37
N ALA A 81 11.92 -3.41 -7.39
CA ALA A 81 12.44 -4.76 -7.60
C ALA A 81 11.57 -5.55 -8.59
N MET A 82 10.25 -5.45 -8.47
CA MET A 82 9.30 -6.06 -9.40
C MET A 82 9.37 -5.41 -10.79
N TYR A 83 9.59 -4.10 -10.87
CA TYR A 83 9.75 -3.39 -12.14
C TYR A 83 10.99 -3.82 -12.90
N LEU A 84 12.10 -4.06 -12.19
CA LEU A 84 13.34 -4.51 -12.81
C LEU A 84 13.32 -5.99 -13.22
N THR A 85 12.34 -6.78 -12.77
CA THR A 85 12.32 -8.24 -12.96
C THR A 85 11.11 -8.77 -13.71
N ILE A 86 9.93 -8.15 -13.53
CA ILE A 86 8.63 -8.70 -13.91
C ILE A 86 7.78 -7.69 -14.68
N TYR A 87 7.72 -6.43 -14.25
CA TYR A 87 6.87 -5.44 -14.93
C TYR A 87 7.51 -4.86 -16.19
N ASP A 88 6.65 -4.44 -17.13
CA ASP A 88 7.06 -3.68 -18.32
C ASP A 88 7.18 -2.18 -18.01
N LYS A 89 7.79 -1.43 -18.94
CA LYS A 89 8.19 -0.02 -18.76
C LYS A 89 7.05 0.92 -18.39
N ASP A 90 5.81 0.55 -18.71
CA ASP A 90 4.62 1.38 -18.52
C ASP A 90 3.98 1.24 -17.13
N TYR A 91 4.48 0.38 -16.23
CA TYR A 91 3.83 0.15 -14.93
C TYR A 91 3.59 1.44 -14.12
N TYR A 92 4.55 2.37 -14.10
CA TYR A 92 4.44 3.63 -13.38
C TYR A 92 3.59 4.70 -14.11
N SER A 93 3.09 4.44 -15.32
CA SER A 93 2.18 5.35 -16.01
C SER A 93 0.73 5.25 -15.51
N TYR A 94 0.42 4.25 -14.68
CA TYR A 94 -0.94 4.01 -14.19
C TYR A 94 -1.24 4.76 -12.90
N LEU A 95 -2.38 5.45 -12.86
CA LEU A 95 -2.80 6.29 -11.74
C LEU A 95 -2.99 5.51 -10.43
N SER A 96 -3.42 4.25 -10.51
CA SER A 96 -3.60 3.38 -9.33
C SER A 96 -2.34 3.28 -8.45
N VAL A 97 -1.14 3.24 -9.04
CA VAL A 97 0.13 3.16 -8.30
C VAL A 97 0.31 4.40 -7.42
N TRP A 98 0.08 5.58 -8.00
CA TRP A 98 0.23 6.86 -7.32
C TRP A 98 -0.82 7.08 -6.24
N ILE A 99 -2.08 6.72 -6.50
CA ILE A 99 -3.14 6.79 -5.48
C ILE A 99 -2.79 5.84 -4.32
N TYR A 100 -2.31 4.63 -4.61
CA TYR A 100 -1.90 3.71 -3.58
C TYR A 100 -0.76 4.26 -2.71
N TYR A 101 0.27 4.87 -3.31
CA TYR A 101 1.33 5.55 -2.56
C TYR A 101 0.83 6.69 -1.68
N ALA A 102 -0.12 7.49 -2.18
CA ALA A 102 -0.76 8.53 -1.39
C ALA A 102 -1.51 7.94 -0.18
N LEU A 103 -2.16 6.78 -0.33
CA LEU A 103 -2.84 6.08 0.78
C LEU A 103 -1.85 5.58 1.84
N LEU A 104 -0.68 5.08 1.45
CA LEU A 104 0.35 4.61 2.39
C LEU A 104 0.88 5.72 3.29
N LEU A 105 0.96 6.95 2.79
CA LEU A 105 1.29 8.12 3.59
C LEU A 105 0.08 8.63 4.37
N GLY A 106 -1.06 8.74 3.71
CA GLY A 106 -2.24 9.40 4.24
C GLY A 106 -2.90 8.63 5.37
N ILE A 107 -3.00 7.30 5.27
CA ILE A 107 -3.69 6.47 6.26
C ILE A 107 -2.98 6.56 7.63
N PRO A 108 -1.66 6.28 7.74
CA PRO A 108 -0.99 6.36 9.02
C PRO A 108 -1.08 7.77 9.61
N TYR A 109 -0.75 8.79 8.81
CA TYR A 109 -0.77 10.19 9.23
C TYR A 109 -2.14 10.62 9.78
N TYR A 110 -3.23 10.29 9.08
CA TYR A 110 -4.58 10.64 9.52
C TYR A 110 -4.97 9.95 10.83
N ILE A 111 -4.65 8.66 10.96
CA ILE A 111 -4.92 7.89 12.18
C ILE A 111 -4.14 8.45 13.36
N GLY A 112 -2.84 8.72 13.18
CA GLY A 112 -1.99 9.27 14.25
C GLY A 112 -2.51 10.59 14.77
N LYS A 113 -2.87 11.52 13.87
CA LYS A 113 -3.49 12.80 14.25
C LYS A 113 -4.80 12.61 15.00
N ARG A 114 -5.66 11.69 14.56
CA ARG A 114 -6.94 11.42 15.24
C ARG A 114 -6.75 10.87 16.64
N ILE A 115 -5.85 9.90 16.84
CA ILE A 115 -5.64 9.29 18.16
C ILE A 115 -5.04 10.32 19.12
N GLN A 116 -4.05 11.09 18.68
CA GLN A 116 -3.45 12.12 19.53
C GLN A 116 -4.46 13.19 19.94
N ALA A 117 -5.31 13.65 19.00
CA ALA A 117 -6.37 14.61 19.31
C ALA A 117 -7.38 14.08 20.33
N SER A 118 -7.70 12.77 20.30
CA SER A 118 -8.64 12.15 21.25
C SER A 118 -8.07 11.93 22.65
N GLU A 119 -6.74 11.96 22.84
CA GLU A 119 -6.11 11.81 24.15
C GLU A 119 -5.91 13.14 24.89
N VAL A 120 -6.00 14.26 24.15
CA VAL A 120 -5.87 15.63 24.69
C VAL A 120 -7.24 16.24 25.04
N ALA A 121 -8.33 15.63 24.58
CA ALA A 121 -9.72 16.02 24.87
C ALA A 121 -10.23 15.34 26.14
#